data_AF-A0A9E3J7G9-F1
#
_entry.id   AF-A0A9E3J7G9-F1
#
_cell.length_a   1.000
_cell.length_b   1.000
_cell.length_c   1.000
_cell.angle_alpha   90.00
_cell.angle_beta   90.00
_cell.angle_gamma   90.00
#
_symmetry.space_group_name_H-M   'P 1'
#
loop_
_entity.id
_entity.type
_entity.pdbx_description
1 polymer ?
#
loop_
_entity_poly.entity_id
_entity_poly.type
_entity_poly.pdbx_seq_one_letter_code
_entity_poly.pdbx_strand_id
1 'polypeptide(L)' 'GSAEENATKSTASSAAGRHAATYTVQEGDSLASIADSLGLDGGWRALYAENKDRIGVDPSNIAAGQTLDTGAE' A
#
# COMPACT_ATOMS: atom_id res chain seq x y z
N GLY A 1 13.73 -0.02 44.43
CA GLY A 1 12.92 -0.68 43.40
C GLY A 1 12.67 0.34 42.33
N SER A 2 13.34 0.20 41.19
CA SER A 2 13.17 1.09 40.04
C SER A 2 11.98 0.57 39.25
N ALA A 3 10.82 1.18 39.46
CA ALA A 3 9.73 1.14 38.51
C ALA A 3 9.71 2.54 37.88
N GLU A 4 10.30 2.65 36.69
CA GLU A 4 10.15 3.83 35.84
C GLU A 4 9.27 3.40 34.66
N GLU A 5 8.06 3.95 34.72
CA GLU A 5 7.06 4.17 33.68
C GLU A 5 7.34 3.63 32.27
N ASN A 6 6.62 2.55 31.93
CA ASN A 6 6.24 2.23 30.56
C ASN A 6 5.18 3.25 30.09
N ALA A 7 5.64 4.42 29.66
CA ALA A 7 4.78 5.47 29.11
C ALA A 7 5.29 5.87 27.72
N THR A 8 4.62 5.35 26.69
CA THR A 8 4.10 6.10 25.51
C THR A 8 3.72 5.10 24.40
N LYS A 9 2.77 4.21 24.72
CA LYS A 9 1.84 3.74 23.70
C LYS A 9 0.92 4.94 23.39
N SER A 10 0.88 5.37 22.13
CA SER A 10 -0.10 6.29 21.50
C SER A 10 0.44 7.66 21.07
N THR A 11 0.93 7.71 19.83
CA THR A 11 0.82 8.82 18.86
C THR A 11 1.29 8.23 17.51
N ALA A 12 0.50 8.06 16.46
CA ALA A 12 -0.87 8.45 16.19
C ALA A 12 -1.46 7.46 15.16
N SER A 13 -2.59 6.87 15.53
CA SER A 13 -3.58 6.41 14.55
C SER A 13 -4.13 7.65 13.83
N SER A 14 -3.49 8.07 12.75
CA SER A 14 -4.00 9.10 11.85
C SER A 14 -3.93 8.63 10.40
N ALA A 15 -4.47 7.43 10.15
CA ALA A 15 -5.02 7.07 8.85
C ALA A 15 -6.20 6.09 9.02
N ALA A 16 -6.95 6.19 10.13
CA ALA A 16 -8.31 5.65 10.16
C ALA A 16 -9.23 6.70 9.54
N GLY A 17 -9.48 6.57 8.24
CA GLY A 17 -10.33 7.50 7.50
C GLY A 17 -10.33 7.34 5.98
N ARG A 18 -9.48 6.48 5.43
CA ARG A 18 -9.59 5.97 4.06
C ARG A 18 -9.53 4.47 4.24
N HIS A 19 -10.53 3.71 3.80
CA HIS A 19 -10.34 2.27 3.70
C HIS A 19 -9.25 2.08 2.66
N ALA A 20 -7.98 2.01 3.07
CA ALA A 20 -6.88 1.73 2.17
C ALA A 20 -7.09 0.31 1.67
N ALA A 21 -7.77 0.19 0.53
CA ALA A 21 -7.89 -1.08 -0.15
C ALA A 21 -6.47 -1.52 -0.49
N THR A 22 -6.05 -2.65 0.06
CA THR A 22 -4.78 -3.26 -0.28
C THR A 22 -5.04 -4.40 -1.24
N TYR A 23 -4.16 -4.55 -2.21
CA TYR A 23 -4.24 -5.61 -3.21
C TYR A 23 -2.99 -6.48 -3.16
N THR A 24 -3.18 -7.79 -3.09
CA THR A 24 -2.09 -8.75 -3.18
C THR A 24 -1.91 -9.13 -4.64
N VAL A 25 -0.74 -8.78 -5.20
CA VAL A 25 -0.36 -9.10 -6.57
C VAL A 25 -0.40 -10.60 -6.78
N GLN A 26 -1.04 -11.04 -7.87
CA GLN A 26 -1.05 -12.44 -8.27
C GLN A 26 0.04 -12.72 -9.33
N GLU A 27 0.38 -13.98 -9.54
CA GLU A 27 1.32 -14.35 -10.60
C GLU A 27 0.75 -13.96 -11.97
N GLY A 28 1.52 -13.16 -12.72
CA GLY A 28 1.12 -12.64 -14.02
C GLY A 28 0.38 -11.29 -13.98
N ASP A 29 0.11 -10.75 -12.80
CA ASP A 29 -0.45 -9.41 -12.69
C ASP A 29 0.57 -8.31 -13.03
N SER A 30 0.06 -7.18 -13.46
CA SER A 30 0.82 -5.97 -13.73
C SER A 30 0.09 -4.79 -13.11
N LEU A 31 0.80 -3.74 -12.69
CA LEU A 31 0.15 -2.56 -12.09
C LEU A 31 -0.97 -2.00 -12.98
N ALA A 32 -0.78 -2.04 -14.30
CA ALA A 32 -1.80 -1.68 -15.30
C ALA A 32 -3.06 -2.54 -15.18
N SER A 33 -2.93 -3.87 -15.22
CA SER A 33 -4.05 -4.81 -15.12
C SER A 33 -4.77 -4.72 -13.77
N ILE A 34 -4.01 -4.55 -12.67
CA ILE A 34 -4.57 -4.39 -11.32
C ILE A 34 -5.37 -3.10 -11.24
N ALA A 35 -4.79 -1.98 -11.66
CA ALA A 35 -5.45 -0.69 -11.57
C ALA A 35 -6.67 -0.57 -12.50
N ASP A 36 -6.61 -1.20 -13.67
CA ASP A 36 -7.76 -1.32 -14.59
C ASP A 36 -8.86 -2.19 -13.97
N SER A 37 -8.50 -3.36 -13.42
CA SER A 37 -9.45 -4.28 -12.76
C SER A 37 -10.12 -3.67 -11.53
N LEU A 38 -9.38 -2.84 -10.78
CA LEU A 38 -9.87 -2.14 -9.60
C LEU A 38 -10.52 -0.79 -9.93
N GLY A 39 -10.41 -0.31 -11.17
CA GLY A 39 -10.93 0.98 -11.58
C GLY A 39 -10.33 2.16 -10.82
N LEU A 40 -9.03 2.13 -10.52
CA LEU A 40 -8.38 3.17 -9.70
C LEU A 40 -8.39 4.52 -10.41
N ASP A 41 -8.80 5.57 -9.69
CA ASP A 41 -8.68 6.94 -10.18
C ASP A 41 -7.19 7.32 -10.28
N GLY A 42 -6.74 7.65 -11.50
CA GLY A 42 -5.31 7.81 -11.82
C GLY A 42 -4.58 6.52 -12.25
N GLY A 43 -5.29 5.38 -12.24
CA GLY A 43 -4.82 4.10 -12.76
C GLY A 43 -3.53 3.60 -12.10
N TRP A 44 -2.75 2.85 -12.86
CA TRP A 44 -1.53 2.22 -12.36
C TRP A 44 -0.45 3.19 -11.92
N ARG A 45 -0.50 4.43 -12.41
CA ARG A 45 0.48 5.47 -12.06
C ARG A 45 0.27 5.98 -10.65
N ALA A 46 -0.98 6.16 -10.23
CA ALA A 46 -1.33 6.49 -8.86
C ALA A 46 -0.93 5.33 -7.92
N LEU A 47 -1.29 4.11 -8.30
CA LEU A 47 -0.89 2.89 -7.58
C LEU A 47 0.64 2.79 -7.43
N TYR A 48 1.38 3.02 -8.52
CA TYR A 48 2.84 3.03 -8.49
C TYR A 48 3.40 4.14 -7.62
N ALA A 49 2.84 5.35 -7.66
CA ALA A 49 3.33 6.48 -6.87
C ALA A 49 3.24 6.19 -5.37
N GLU A 50 2.12 5.61 -4.92
CA GLU A 50 1.91 5.24 -3.51
C GLU A 50 2.80 4.07 -3.08
N ASN A 51 3.13 3.17 -4.02
CA ASN A 51 3.94 1.99 -3.76
C ASN A 51 5.38 2.10 -4.27
N LYS A 52 5.82 3.29 -4.68
CA LYS A 52 7.12 3.50 -5.34
C LYS A 52 8.28 3.07 -4.45
N ASP A 53 8.15 3.30 -3.15
CA ASP A 53 9.13 2.90 -2.15
C ASP A 53 9.24 1.35 -2.04
N ARG A 54 8.12 0.64 -2.27
CA ARG A 54 8.03 -0.83 -2.18
C ARG A 54 8.39 -1.54 -3.48
N ILE A 55 8.06 -0.93 -4.62
CA ILE A 55 8.26 -1.48 -5.97
C ILE A 55 9.65 -1.10 -6.50
N GLY A 56 10.15 0.08 -6.12
CA GLY A 56 11.41 0.61 -6.61
C GLY A 56 11.27 1.38 -7.92
N VAL A 57 12.34 1.45 -8.70
CA VAL A 57 12.43 2.27 -9.91
C VAL A 57 11.55 1.77 -11.05
N ASP A 58 11.29 0.46 -11.10
CA ASP A 58 10.59 -0.19 -12.20
C ASP A 58 9.14 -0.54 -11.78
N PRO A 59 8.12 0.09 -12.37
CA PRO A 59 6.72 -0.20 -12.05
C PRO A 59 6.28 -1.63 -12.40
N SER A 60 6.99 -2.31 -13.30
CA SER A 60 6.76 -3.71 -13.63
C SER A 60 7.41 -4.69 -12.65
N ASN A 61 8.18 -4.20 -11.67
CA ASN A 61 8.92 -5.02 -10.71
C ASN A 61 8.05 -5.37 -9.50
N ILE A 62 6.88 -5.94 -9.79
CA ILE A 62 5.96 -6.47 -8.78
C ILE A 62 6.05 -7.98 -8.75
N ALA A 63 6.13 -8.55 -7.55
CA ALA A 63 6.15 -9.99 -7.34
C ALA A 63 4.79 -10.48 -6.85
N ALA A 64 4.43 -11.71 -7.20
CA ALA A 64 3.25 -12.35 -6.62
C ALA A 64 3.39 -12.48 -5.10
N GLY A 65 2.29 -12.23 -4.38
CA GLY A 65 2.29 -12.12 -2.93
C GLY A 65 2.73 -10.75 -2.39
N GLN A 66 3.18 -9.83 -3.25
CA GLN A 66 3.45 -8.46 -2.84
C GLN A 66 2.15 -7.72 -2.58
N THR A 67 2.07 -7.03 -1.44
CA THR A 67 0.91 -6.21 -1.09
C THR A 67 1.14 -4.78 -1.55
N LEU A 68 0.20 -4.28 -2.34
CA LEU A 68 0.15 -2.91 -2.84
C LEU A 68 -0.97 -2.15 -2.16
N ASP A 69 -0.72 -0.90 -1.82
CA ASP A 69 -1.74 0.02 -1.35
C ASP A 69 -2.44 0.65 -2.55
N THR A 70 -3.72 0.35 -2.75
CA THR A 70 -4.45 0.83 -3.93
C THR A 70 -5.17 2.14 -3.67
N GLY A 71 -5.22 2.61 -2.42
CA GLY A 71 -5.87 3.87 -2.03
C GLY A 71 -7.34 3.99 -2.47
N ALA A 72 -7.97 2.89 -2.92
CA ALA A 72 -9.33 2.90 -3.41
C ALA A 72 -10.29 3.05 -2.24
N GLU A 73 -11.05 4.15 -2.22
CA GLU A 73 -12.14 4.39 -1.25
C GLU A 73 -13.45 3.73 -1.66
#